data_AF-A0A131Y6W2-F1
#
_entry.id   AF-A0A131Y6W2-F1
#
_cell.length_a   1.000
_cell.length_b   1.000
_cell.length_c   1.000
_cell.angle_alpha   90.00
_cell.angle_beta   90.00
_cell.angle_gamma   90.00
#
_symmetry.space_group_name_H-M   'P 1'
#
loop_
_entity.id
_entity.type
_entity.pdbx_description
1 polymer ?
#
loop_
_entity_poly.entity_id
_entity_poly.type
_entity_poly.pdbx_seq_one_letter_code
_entity_poly.pdbx_strand_id
1 'polypeptide(L)'
;MKTSYVCIHCGEKQQQLYKRYGPDLLKLSRCSKCNHTVDEYIEMELSIVFIDAVLQKLEAYRHLIFNVGVERPWKLAVFFLLGEALELWMSRQQGAGAGQGLEWHFYLTCLFLVASNAVFLALVVALVNLCVKACNRKHLAWALVLCSYGKLLALPATLWGCDRSQAHLLVTAFFLCSQVQACRVVSGAGRSWTAVVVATSYLLQQAAVVWASPILRLSDYAGPQETD
;
A
#
# COMPACT_ATOMS: atom_id res chain seq x y z
N MET A 1 13.01 11.26 -20.19
CA MET A 1 12.97 9.81 -20.49
C MET A 1 13.31 9.05 -19.22
N LYS A 2 12.46 8.11 -18.79
CA LYS A 2 12.73 7.22 -17.65
C LYS A 2 13.99 6.41 -17.98
N THR A 3 15.01 6.45 -17.12
CA THR A 3 16.37 5.98 -17.45
C THR A 3 16.57 4.47 -17.36
N SER A 4 15.58 3.71 -16.89
CA SER A 4 15.57 2.25 -16.97
C SER A 4 14.18 1.68 -16.68
N TYR A 5 13.75 0.74 -17.51
CA TYR A 5 12.58 -0.11 -17.25
C TYR A 5 13.00 -1.46 -16.67
N VAL A 6 12.04 -2.25 -16.19
CA VAL A 6 12.31 -3.57 -15.59
C VAL A 6 11.44 -4.62 -16.27
N CYS A 7 12.02 -5.76 -16.62
CA CYS A 7 11.25 -6.89 -17.12
C CYS A 7 10.34 -7.46 -16.02
N ILE A 8 9.04 -7.61 -16.32
CA ILE A 8 8.04 -8.09 -15.35
C ILE A 8 8.27 -9.54 -14.91
N HIS A 9 8.91 -10.37 -15.75
CA HIS A 9 9.16 -11.78 -15.43
C HIS A 9 10.45 -12.00 -14.63
N CYS A 10 11.57 -11.45 -15.09
CA CYS A 10 12.90 -11.75 -14.50
C CYS A 10 13.48 -10.61 -13.65
N GLY A 11 12.90 -9.41 -13.67
CA GLY A 11 13.40 -8.26 -12.93
C GLY A 11 14.65 -7.61 -13.53
N GLU A 12 15.12 -8.05 -14.70
CA GLU A 12 16.29 -7.48 -15.36
C GLU A 12 15.99 -6.08 -15.91
N LYS A 13 16.95 -5.16 -15.82
CA LYS A 13 16.80 -3.81 -16.35
C LYS A 13 16.78 -3.83 -17.88
N GLN A 14 15.89 -3.05 -18.48
CA GLN A 14 15.72 -2.95 -19.92
C GLN A 14 15.73 -1.48 -20.36
N GLN A 15 16.28 -1.22 -21.54
CA GLN A 15 16.40 0.14 -22.08
C GLN A 15 15.08 0.67 -22.65
N GLN A 16 14.23 -0.22 -23.16
CA GLN A 16 12.95 0.11 -23.78
C GLN A 16 11.92 -0.95 -23.42
N LEU A 17 10.65 -0.55 -23.37
CA LEU A 17 9.51 -1.46 -23.20
C LEU A 17 8.92 -1.87 -24.56
N TYR A 18 8.87 -0.92 -25.49
CA TYR A 18 8.33 -1.11 -26.83
C TYR A 18 9.08 -0.22 -27.82
N LYS A 19 8.94 -0.56 -29.11
CA LYS A 19 9.36 0.25 -30.25
C LYS A 19 8.11 0.72 -30.98
N ARG A 20 8.05 2.01 -31.30
CA ARG A 20 6.96 2.58 -32.09
C ARG A 20 7.37 2.64 -33.56
N TYR A 21 6.61 1.98 -34.43
CA TYR A 21 6.79 1.96 -35.88
C TYR A 21 5.68 2.80 -36.54
N GLY A 22 5.69 4.11 -36.30
CA GLY A 22 4.64 5.03 -36.77
C GLY A 22 3.59 5.35 -35.69
N PRO A 23 2.47 6.01 -36.05
CA PRO A 23 1.46 6.44 -35.08
C PRO A 23 0.75 5.26 -34.40
N ASP A 24 0.41 4.21 -35.16
CA ASP A 24 -0.52 3.17 -34.71
C ASP A 24 0.14 1.80 -34.44
N LEU A 25 1.39 1.60 -34.87
CA LEU A 25 2.07 0.33 -34.67
C LEU A 25 3.06 0.42 -33.50
N LEU A 26 2.68 -0.20 -32.39
CA LEU A 26 3.54 -0.42 -31.24
C LEU A 26 3.98 -1.88 -31.24
N LYS A 27 5.28 -2.13 -31.08
CA LYS A 27 5.84 -3.48 -30.99
C LYS A 27 6.55 -3.64 -29.66
N LEU A 28 6.04 -4.52 -28.81
CA LEU A 28 6.67 -4.83 -27.54
C LEU A 28 8.08 -5.39 -27.75
N SER A 29 8.99 -4.98 -26.87
CA SER A 29 10.38 -5.43 -26.90
C SER A 29 10.56 -6.72 -26.10
N ARG A 30 11.58 -7.50 -26.44
CA ARG A 30 11.94 -8.74 -25.73
C ARG A 30 13.08 -8.48 -24.76
N CYS A 31 13.01 -9.12 -23.61
CA CYS A 31 14.03 -9.02 -22.57
C CYS A 31 15.32 -9.71 -23.03
N SER A 32 16.45 -9.02 -22.86
CA SER A 32 17.78 -9.54 -23.18
C SER A 32 18.19 -10.81 -22.40
N LYS A 33 17.56 -11.07 -21.24
CA LYS A 33 17.92 -12.18 -20.35
C LYS A 33 17.00 -13.38 -20.47
N CYS A 34 15.68 -13.19 -20.32
CA CYS A 34 14.72 -14.28 -20.35
C CYS A 34 14.01 -14.46 -21.70
N ASN A 35 14.27 -13.60 -22.68
CA ASN A 35 13.68 -13.61 -24.02
C ASN A 35 12.13 -13.50 -24.08
N HIS A 36 11.47 -13.33 -22.94
CA HIS A 36 10.04 -13.01 -22.87
C HIS A 36 9.81 -11.54 -23.22
N THR A 37 8.56 -11.20 -23.54
CA THR A 37 8.13 -9.80 -23.64
C THR A 37 8.47 -9.05 -22.36
N VAL A 38 9.05 -7.84 -22.48
CA VAL A 38 9.54 -7.10 -21.30
C VAL A 38 8.40 -6.77 -20.35
N ASP A 39 7.27 -6.32 -20.90
CA ASP A 39 6.08 -5.95 -20.17
C ASP A 39 4.87 -5.98 -21.10
N GLU A 40 4.00 -6.98 -20.93
CA GLU A 40 2.77 -7.15 -21.70
C GLU A 40 1.62 -6.27 -21.19
N TYR A 41 1.69 -5.80 -19.94
CA TYR A 41 0.61 -5.01 -19.32
C TYR A 41 0.45 -3.61 -19.93
N ILE A 42 1.39 -3.16 -20.76
CA ILE A 42 1.32 -1.86 -21.44
C ILE A 42 0.16 -1.81 -22.44
N GLU A 43 -0.18 -2.95 -23.03
CA GLU A 43 -1.31 -3.08 -23.96
C GLU A 43 -2.62 -3.40 -23.22
N MET A 44 -2.55 -3.61 -21.91
CA MET A 44 -3.67 -4.07 -21.08
C MET A 44 -4.29 -2.91 -20.31
N GLU A 45 -5.59 -3.03 -20.06
CA GLU A 45 -6.32 -2.12 -19.18
C GLU A 45 -5.85 -2.26 -17.72
N LEU A 46 -5.85 -1.14 -16.98
CA LEU A 46 -5.41 -1.08 -15.58
C LEU A 46 -6.23 -2.01 -14.67
N SER A 47 -7.49 -2.31 -15.01
CA SER A 47 -8.34 -3.24 -14.26
C SER A 47 -7.77 -4.66 -14.23
N ILE A 48 -7.18 -5.12 -15.34
CA ILE A 48 -6.58 -6.46 -15.43
C ILE A 48 -5.30 -6.51 -14.58
N VAL A 49 -4.48 -5.45 -14.69
CA VAL A 49 -3.29 -5.28 -13.83
C VAL A 49 -3.67 -5.30 -12.35
N PHE A 50 -4.78 -4.65 -11.98
CA PHE A 50 -5.26 -4.60 -10.61
C PHE A 50 -5.70 -5.98 -10.09
N ILE A 51 -6.41 -6.76 -10.92
CA ILE A 51 -6.77 -8.15 -10.57
C ILE A 51 -5.51 -8.97 -10.30
N ASP A 52 -4.50 -8.88 -11.16
CA ASP A 52 -3.26 -9.62 -10.99
C ASP A 52 -2.44 -9.15 -9.79
N ALA A 53 -2.51 -7.86 -9.45
CA ALA A 53 -1.97 -7.35 -8.18
C ALA A 53 -2.71 -7.93 -6.97
N VAL A 54 -4.06 -8.02 -7.03
CA VAL A 54 -4.88 -8.67 -6.00
C VAL A 54 -4.51 -10.15 -5.86
N LEU A 55 -4.22 -10.84 -6.97
CA LEU A 55 -3.73 -12.22 -6.96
C LEU A 55 -2.27 -12.35 -6.50
N GLN A 56 -1.63 -11.27 -6.05
CA GLN A 56 -0.26 -11.25 -5.54
C GLN A 56 0.79 -11.68 -6.59
N LYS A 57 0.50 -11.49 -7.88
CA LYS A 57 1.43 -11.82 -8.99
C LYS A 57 2.57 -10.81 -9.06
N LEU A 58 3.81 -11.29 -9.00
CA LEU A 58 5.01 -10.43 -8.99
C LEU A 58 5.14 -9.55 -10.24
N GLU A 59 4.63 -10.02 -11.37
CA GLU A 59 4.66 -9.34 -12.66
C GLU A 59 3.87 -8.02 -12.58
N ALA A 60 2.67 -8.04 -12.00
CA ALA A 60 1.84 -6.85 -11.82
C ALA A 60 2.51 -5.83 -10.89
N TYR A 61 3.14 -6.28 -9.80
CA TYR A 61 3.89 -5.39 -8.91
C TYR A 61 5.08 -4.74 -9.62
N ARG A 62 5.84 -5.48 -10.43
CA ARG A 62 6.96 -4.93 -11.21
C ARG A 62 6.48 -3.91 -12.24
N HIS A 63 5.37 -4.19 -12.93
CA HIS A 63 4.75 -3.24 -13.86
C HIS A 63 4.35 -1.94 -13.15
N LEU A 64 3.56 -2.06 -12.07
CA LEU A 64 3.07 -0.92 -11.28
C LEU A 64 4.21 -0.08 -10.69
N ILE A 65 5.23 -0.75 -10.13
CA ILE A 65 6.35 -0.11 -9.44
C ILE A 65 7.35 0.50 -10.45
N PHE A 66 7.81 -0.26 -11.43
CA PHE A 66 8.93 0.18 -12.27
C PHE A 66 8.50 0.76 -13.62
N ASN A 67 7.44 0.25 -14.24
CA ASN A 67 7.15 0.56 -15.64
C ASN A 67 6.10 1.66 -15.82
N VAL A 68 5.02 1.66 -15.03
CA VAL A 68 4.01 2.74 -15.06
C VAL A 68 4.59 4.03 -14.49
N GLY A 69 5.04 4.02 -13.24
CA GLY A 69 5.49 5.23 -12.54
C GLY A 69 4.33 6.16 -12.21
N VAL A 70 3.91 6.14 -10.95
CA VAL A 70 2.87 7.04 -10.45
C VAL A 70 3.47 8.41 -10.18
N GLU A 71 3.04 9.41 -10.95
CA GLU A 71 3.57 10.79 -10.87
C GLU A 71 3.37 11.44 -9.49
N ARG A 72 2.28 11.10 -8.79
CA ARG A 72 1.86 11.76 -7.54
C ARG A 72 1.43 10.74 -6.47
N PRO A 73 2.38 10.01 -5.84
CA PRO A 73 2.07 9.00 -4.83
C PRO A 73 1.32 9.51 -3.61
N TRP A 74 1.54 10.77 -3.24
CA TRP A 74 0.87 11.37 -2.09
C TRP A 74 -0.66 11.42 -2.29
N LYS A 75 -1.14 11.51 -3.54
CA LYS A 75 -2.57 11.44 -3.82
C LYS A 75 -3.15 10.07 -3.49
N LEU A 76 -2.43 9.00 -3.83
CA LEU A 76 -2.80 7.64 -3.45
C LEU A 76 -2.71 7.45 -1.93
N ALA A 77 -1.68 8.00 -1.29
CA ALA A 77 -1.57 7.98 0.17
C ALA A 77 -2.78 8.65 0.85
N VAL A 78 -3.20 9.83 0.37
CA VAL A 78 -4.40 10.52 0.86
C VAL A 78 -5.65 9.68 0.58
N PHE A 79 -5.78 9.08 -0.59
CA PHE A 79 -6.91 8.23 -0.93
C PHE A 79 -7.02 7.00 -0.01
N PHE A 80 -5.91 6.29 0.23
CA PHE A 80 -5.87 5.15 1.16
C PHE A 80 -6.13 5.56 2.60
N LEU A 81 -5.58 6.71 3.03
CA LEU A 81 -5.83 7.29 4.34
C LEU A 81 -7.33 7.57 4.56
N LEU A 82 -7.96 8.24 3.59
CA LEU A 82 -9.39 8.56 3.66
C LEU A 82 -10.23 7.28 3.66
N GLY A 83 -9.86 6.26 2.89
CA GLY A 83 -10.55 4.97 2.91
C GLY A 83 -10.53 4.31 4.28
N GLU A 84 -9.37 4.24 4.94
CA GLU A 84 -9.26 3.71 6.32
C GLU A 84 -10.04 4.58 7.32
N ALA A 85 -9.95 5.90 7.21
CA ALA A 85 -10.67 6.81 8.10
C ALA A 85 -12.19 6.66 7.96
N LEU A 86 -12.69 6.50 6.73
CA LEU A 86 -14.11 6.26 6.44
C LEU A 86 -14.57 4.90 6.95
N GLU A 87 -13.78 3.84 6.81
CA GLU A 87 -14.09 2.52 7.38
C GLU A 87 -14.28 2.60 8.91
N LEU A 88 -13.34 3.25 9.61
CA LEU A 88 -13.40 3.43 11.05
C LEU A 88 -14.60 4.28 11.47
N TRP A 89 -14.91 5.33 10.71
CA TRP A 89 -16.08 6.16 10.94
C TRP A 89 -17.38 5.37 10.78
N MET A 90 -17.56 4.68 9.66
CA MET A 90 -18.76 3.85 9.38
C MET A 90 -18.95 2.78 10.46
N SER A 91 -17.86 2.14 10.88
CA SER A 91 -17.88 1.13 11.94
C SER A 91 -18.34 1.67 13.29
N ARG A 92 -18.11 2.95 13.58
CA ARG A 92 -18.54 3.62 14.83
C ARG A 92 -19.98 4.10 14.75
N GLN A 93 -20.41 4.60 13.59
CA GLN A 93 -21.76 5.09 13.39
C GLN A 93 -22.82 3.98 13.52
N GLN A 94 -22.44 2.72 13.24
CA GLN A 94 -23.30 1.56 13.50
C GLN A 94 -23.54 1.31 15.01
N GLY A 95 -22.71 1.84 15.91
CA GLY A 95 -22.78 1.60 17.35
C GLY A 95 -23.18 2.81 18.21
N ALA A 96 -23.11 4.04 17.70
CA ALA A 96 -23.41 5.27 18.45
C ALA A 96 -24.35 6.19 17.66
N GLY A 97 -25.39 6.71 18.34
CA GLY A 97 -26.29 7.71 17.77
C GLY A 97 -25.52 8.96 17.32
N ALA A 98 -25.89 9.52 16.17
CA ALA A 98 -25.20 10.63 15.52
C ALA A 98 -25.21 11.89 16.39
N GLY A 99 -24.12 12.15 17.11
CA GLY A 99 -23.93 13.34 17.94
C GLY A 99 -22.89 14.32 17.37
N GLN A 100 -22.96 15.57 17.82
CA GLN A 100 -22.22 16.74 17.30
C GLN A 100 -20.68 16.70 17.47
N GLY A 101 -20.13 15.66 18.13
CA GLY A 101 -18.68 15.44 18.29
C GLY A 101 -18.03 14.55 17.23
N LEU A 102 -18.80 14.05 16.25
CA LEU A 102 -18.33 13.05 15.29
C LEU A 102 -17.19 13.60 14.43
N GLU A 103 -17.35 14.79 13.83
CA GLU A 103 -16.38 15.38 12.90
C GLU A 103 -14.98 15.60 13.51
N TRP A 104 -14.92 16.11 14.74
CA TRP A 104 -13.66 16.27 15.47
C TRP A 104 -12.93 14.93 15.61
N HIS A 105 -13.69 13.88 15.91
CA HIS A 105 -13.17 12.53 16.02
C HIS A 105 -12.60 11.99 14.71
N PHE A 106 -13.19 12.37 13.56
CA PHE A 106 -12.64 12.02 12.24
C PHE A 106 -11.28 12.64 12.00
N TYR A 107 -11.10 13.92 12.32
CA TYR A 107 -9.82 14.59 12.12
C TYR A 107 -8.71 13.98 13.00
N LEU A 108 -9.02 13.69 14.27
CA LEU A 108 -8.09 12.98 15.16
C LEU A 108 -7.76 11.57 14.67
N THR A 109 -8.77 10.84 14.18
CA THR A 109 -8.57 9.51 13.59
C THR A 109 -7.67 9.58 12.35
N CYS A 110 -7.87 10.57 11.47
CA CYS A 110 -7.00 10.81 10.33
C CYS A 110 -5.56 11.08 10.76
N LEU A 111 -5.35 11.96 11.75
CA LEU A 111 -4.02 12.29 12.27
C LEU A 111 -3.32 11.04 12.82
N PHE A 112 -4.04 10.23 13.59
CA PHE A 112 -3.53 8.99 14.14
C PHE A 112 -3.16 7.97 13.04
N LEU A 113 -4.00 7.81 12.03
CA LEU A 113 -3.74 6.95 10.88
C LEU A 113 -2.52 7.42 10.07
N VAL A 114 -2.34 8.74 9.88
CA VAL A 114 -1.14 9.30 9.25
C VAL A 114 0.11 8.93 10.04
N ALA A 115 0.10 9.17 11.36
CA ALA A 115 1.25 8.84 12.21
C ALA A 115 1.56 7.34 12.21
N SER A 116 0.53 6.51 12.38
CA SER A 116 0.63 5.05 12.36
C SER A 116 1.22 4.51 11.05
N ASN A 117 0.70 4.96 9.90
CA ASN A 117 1.20 4.57 8.59
C ASN A 117 2.62 5.10 8.34
N ALA A 118 2.94 6.32 8.79
CA ALA A 118 4.28 6.87 8.69
C ALA A 118 5.30 6.05 9.51
N VAL A 119 4.95 5.63 10.73
CA VAL A 119 5.79 4.76 11.57
C VAL A 119 6.04 3.42 10.87
N PHE A 120 4.98 2.76 10.37
CA PHE A 120 5.14 1.50 9.64
C PHE A 120 6.07 1.63 8.42
N LEU A 121 5.83 2.64 7.57
CA LEU A 121 6.66 2.88 6.39
C LEU A 121 8.11 3.20 6.77
N ALA A 122 8.33 4.02 7.80
CA ALA A 122 9.66 4.37 8.27
C ALA A 122 10.42 3.14 8.80
N LEU A 123 9.76 2.27 9.56
CA LEU A 123 10.35 1.03 10.07
C LEU A 123 10.75 0.08 8.95
N VAL A 124 9.86 -0.17 7.97
CA VAL A 124 10.18 -1.03 6.82
C VAL A 124 11.35 -0.45 6.03
N VAL A 125 11.31 0.84 5.71
CA VAL A 125 12.40 1.50 4.98
C VAL A 125 13.71 1.44 5.77
N ALA A 126 13.70 1.70 7.07
CA ALA A 126 14.89 1.64 7.91
C ALA A 126 15.48 0.22 7.94
N LEU A 127 14.69 -0.80 8.27
CA LEU A 127 15.14 -2.20 8.33
C LEU A 127 15.66 -2.70 7.00
N VAL A 128 15.02 -2.35 5.88
CA VAL A 128 15.50 -2.71 4.55
C VAL A 128 16.84 -2.05 4.24
N ASN A 129 17.01 -0.76 4.54
CA ASN A 129 18.27 -0.07 4.26
C ASN A 129 19.43 -0.52 5.16
N LEU A 130 19.14 -0.94 6.39
CA LEU A 130 20.15 -1.50 7.29
C LEU A 130 20.76 -2.78 6.72
N CYS A 131 19.94 -3.62 6.07
CA CYS A 131 20.39 -4.90 5.50
C CYS A 131 20.81 -4.79 4.02
N VAL A 132 20.20 -3.89 3.25
CA VAL A 132 20.38 -3.72 1.80
C VAL A 132 20.70 -2.26 1.48
N LYS A 133 21.98 -1.88 1.65
CA LYS A 133 22.45 -0.49 1.49
C LYS A 133 22.27 0.09 0.08
N ALA A 134 22.18 -0.76 -0.95
CA ALA A 134 22.00 -0.33 -2.34
C ALA A 134 20.54 0.07 -2.69
N CYS A 135 19.59 -0.09 -1.77
CA CYS A 135 18.18 0.18 -2.01
C CYS A 135 17.87 1.69 -2.00
N ASN A 136 17.16 2.18 -3.02
CA ASN A 136 16.73 3.57 -3.05
C ASN A 136 15.53 3.80 -2.10
N ARG A 137 15.78 4.51 -1.00
CA ARG A 137 14.79 4.78 0.07
C ARG A 137 13.50 5.44 -0.42
N LYS A 138 13.63 6.43 -1.31
CA LYS A 138 12.47 7.16 -1.85
C LYS A 138 11.60 6.25 -2.71
N HIS A 139 12.25 5.43 -3.53
CA HIS A 139 11.56 4.50 -4.41
C HIS A 139 10.88 3.37 -3.63
N LEU A 140 11.53 2.86 -2.56
CA LEU A 140 10.93 1.89 -1.65
C LEU A 140 9.71 2.48 -0.93
N ALA A 141 9.83 3.67 -0.34
CA ALA A 141 8.70 4.31 0.34
C ALA A 141 7.50 4.50 -0.61
N TRP A 142 7.77 4.93 -1.84
CA TRP A 142 6.76 5.06 -2.88
C TRP A 142 6.07 3.73 -3.22
N ALA A 143 6.84 2.66 -3.40
CA ALA A 143 6.29 1.33 -3.68
C ALA A 143 5.42 0.81 -2.54
N LEU A 144 5.83 1.06 -1.29
CA LEU A 144 5.07 0.67 -0.10
C LEU A 144 3.74 1.44 0.01
N VAL A 145 3.73 2.73 -0.34
CA VAL A 145 2.49 3.51 -0.42
C VAL A 145 1.58 2.92 -1.50
N LEU A 146 2.11 2.66 -2.71
CA LEU A 146 1.33 2.11 -3.82
C LEU A 146 0.69 0.76 -3.46
N CYS A 147 1.41 -0.11 -2.74
CA CYS A 147 0.97 -1.45 -2.36
C CYS A 147 0.05 -1.48 -1.12
N SER A 148 -0.27 -0.31 -0.55
CA SER A 148 -1.23 -0.17 0.56
C SER A 148 -2.69 -0.22 0.11
N TYR A 149 -2.97 -0.46 -1.17
CA TYR A 149 -4.34 -0.57 -1.72
C TYR A 149 -5.21 -1.63 -1.03
N GLY A 150 -4.59 -2.67 -0.44
CA GLY A 150 -5.30 -3.72 0.28
C GLY A 150 -6.14 -3.21 1.46
N LYS A 151 -5.76 -2.09 2.08
CA LYS A 151 -6.53 -1.46 3.16
C LYS A 151 -7.94 -1.04 2.73
N LEU A 152 -8.12 -0.67 1.46
CA LEU A 152 -9.43 -0.29 0.93
C LEU A 152 -10.43 -1.44 0.88
N LEU A 153 -9.95 -2.70 0.92
CA LEU A 153 -10.83 -3.88 0.93
C LEU A 153 -11.63 -3.99 2.24
N ALA A 154 -11.29 -3.22 3.27
CA ALA A 154 -12.08 -3.16 4.51
C ALA A 154 -13.41 -2.40 4.33
N LEU A 155 -13.49 -1.44 3.40
CA LEU A 155 -14.72 -0.70 3.10
C LEU A 155 -15.87 -1.59 2.63
N PRO A 156 -15.72 -2.44 1.59
CA PRO A 156 -16.78 -3.36 1.23
C PRO A 156 -17.03 -4.40 2.34
N ALA A 157 -16.01 -4.87 3.06
CA ALA A 157 -16.23 -5.82 4.13
C ALA A 157 -17.13 -5.26 5.26
N THR A 158 -16.98 -3.97 5.57
CA THR A 158 -17.84 -3.27 6.53
C THR A 158 -19.23 -2.94 5.96
N LEU A 159 -19.30 -2.56 4.67
CA LEU A 159 -20.56 -2.26 3.99
C LEU A 159 -21.48 -3.49 3.87
N TRP A 160 -20.91 -4.66 3.57
CA TRP A 160 -21.64 -5.92 3.44
C TRP A 160 -21.90 -6.62 4.78
N GLY A 161 -21.46 -6.06 5.90
CA GLY A 161 -21.72 -6.61 7.24
C GLY A 161 -21.04 -7.97 7.49
N CYS A 162 -19.88 -8.22 6.87
CA CYS A 162 -19.10 -9.42 7.13
C CYS A 162 -18.65 -9.49 8.60
N ASP A 163 -18.42 -10.70 9.10
CA ASP A 163 -17.88 -10.90 10.46
C ASP A 163 -16.61 -10.07 10.67
N ARG A 164 -16.71 -9.07 11.57
CA ARG A 164 -15.69 -8.04 11.76
C ARG A 164 -14.30 -8.61 12.04
N SER A 165 -14.21 -9.69 12.82
CA SER A 165 -12.93 -10.33 13.17
C SER A 165 -12.30 -11.06 11.97
N GLN A 166 -13.10 -11.82 11.22
CA GLN A 166 -12.63 -12.58 10.06
C GLN A 166 -12.23 -11.65 8.92
N ALA A 167 -13.07 -10.65 8.63
CA ALA A 167 -12.81 -9.63 7.63
C ALA A 167 -11.51 -8.86 7.94
N HIS A 168 -11.35 -8.38 9.17
CA HIS A 168 -10.14 -7.65 9.58
C HIS A 168 -8.89 -8.52 9.48
N LEU A 169 -8.96 -9.80 9.86
CA LEU A 169 -7.84 -10.73 9.74
C LEU A 169 -7.44 -10.96 8.27
N LEU A 170 -8.41 -11.19 7.39
CA LEU A 170 -8.15 -11.42 5.97
C LEU A 170 -7.57 -10.18 5.28
N VAL A 171 -8.13 -8.99 5.53
CA VAL A 171 -7.63 -7.73 4.98
C VAL A 171 -6.22 -7.43 5.49
N THR A 172 -5.97 -7.66 6.78
CA THR A 172 -4.63 -7.49 7.38
C THR A 172 -3.62 -8.45 6.75
N ALA A 173 -3.96 -9.74 6.63
CA ALA A 173 -3.08 -10.73 6.02
C ALA A 173 -2.77 -10.38 4.56
N PHE A 174 -3.78 -9.95 3.81
CA PHE A 174 -3.65 -9.49 2.43
C PHE A 174 -2.73 -8.28 2.32
N PHE A 175 -2.94 -7.26 3.15
CA PHE A 175 -2.10 -6.07 3.22
C PHE A 175 -0.64 -6.43 3.53
N LEU A 176 -0.40 -7.30 4.52
CA LEU A 176 0.97 -7.73 4.82
C LEU A 176 1.62 -8.46 3.64
N CYS A 177 0.86 -9.31 2.93
CA CYS A 177 1.35 -9.98 1.73
C CYS A 177 1.72 -8.99 0.63
N SER A 178 0.89 -7.97 0.38
CA SER A 178 1.19 -6.95 -0.64
C SER A 178 2.43 -6.13 -0.28
N GLN A 179 2.62 -5.78 0.99
CA GLN A 179 3.84 -5.12 1.46
C GLN A 179 5.10 -6.01 1.31
N VAL A 180 4.97 -7.33 1.55
CA VAL A 180 6.06 -8.27 1.30
C VAL A 180 6.44 -8.31 -0.19
N GLN A 181 5.46 -8.39 -1.10
CA GLN A 181 5.75 -8.36 -2.54
C GLN A 181 6.41 -7.03 -2.95
N ALA A 182 5.93 -5.90 -2.45
CA ALA A 182 6.52 -4.58 -2.71
C ALA A 182 8.00 -4.54 -2.30
N CYS A 183 8.31 -4.99 -1.07
CA CYS A 183 9.67 -5.07 -0.58
C CYS A 183 10.55 -5.98 -1.44
N ARG A 184 10.05 -7.17 -1.81
CA ARG A 184 10.80 -8.13 -2.64
C ARG A 184 11.14 -7.56 -4.01
N VAL A 185 10.17 -6.89 -4.64
CA VAL A 185 10.30 -6.32 -5.97
C VAL A 185 11.32 -5.17 -5.98
N VAL A 186 11.34 -4.32 -4.95
CA VAL A 186 12.27 -3.18 -4.88
C VAL A 186 13.66 -3.55 -4.37
N SER A 187 13.73 -4.38 -3.32
CA SER A 187 15.02 -4.74 -2.69
C SER A 187 15.73 -5.91 -3.36
N GLY A 188 15.01 -6.73 -4.15
CA GLY A 188 15.53 -7.99 -4.70
C GLY A 188 15.78 -9.08 -3.65
N ALA A 189 15.40 -8.86 -2.39
CA ALA A 189 15.66 -9.79 -1.30
C ALA A 189 14.70 -11.00 -1.29
N GLY A 190 15.09 -12.05 -0.56
CA GLY A 190 14.32 -13.28 -0.42
C GLY A 190 12.94 -13.10 0.24
N ARG A 191 12.01 -14.02 -0.05
CA ARG A 191 10.63 -13.98 0.48
C ARG A 191 10.57 -14.09 2.01
N SER A 192 11.34 -15.00 2.60
CA SER A 192 11.37 -15.19 4.05
C SER A 192 11.87 -13.96 4.78
N TRP A 193 13.00 -13.40 4.32
CA TRP A 193 13.59 -12.21 4.92
C TRP A 193 12.66 -10.98 4.83
N THR A 194 12.08 -10.72 3.66
CA THR A 194 11.12 -9.62 3.50
C THR A 194 9.86 -9.80 4.34
N ALA A 195 9.36 -11.04 4.47
CA ALA A 195 8.25 -11.36 5.36
C ALA A 195 8.57 -11.04 6.83
N VAL A 196 9.77 -11.40 7.30
CA VAL A 196 10.21 -11.07 8.67
C VAL A 196 10.31 -9.56 8.88
N VAL A 197 10.89 -8.82 7.92
CA VAL A 197 11.01 -7.35 8.02
C VAL A 197 9.64 -6.68 8.09
N VAL A 198 8.69 -7.09 7.24
CA VAL A 198 7.34 -6.51 7.21
C VAL A 198 6.56 -6.89 8.48
N ALA A 199 6.63 -8.15 8.91
CA ALA A 199 5.95 -8.62 10.12
C ALA A 199 6.48 -7.92 11.38
N THR A 200 7.81 -7.79 11.52
CA THR A 200 8.42 -7.09 12.65
C THR A 200 8.06 -5.60 12.66
N SER A 201 8.09 -4.94 11.51
CA SER A 201 7.66 -3.54 11.37
C SER A 201 6.19 -3.35 11.75
N TYR A 202 5.32 -4.28 11.35
CA TYR A 202 3.90 -4.26 11.70
C TYR A 202 3.68 -4.47 13.20
N LEU A 203 4.33 -5.46 13.80
CA LEU A 203 4.20 -5.72 15.25
C LEU A 203 4.67 -4.53 16.09
N LEU A 204 5.78 -3.88 15.70
CA LEU A 204 6.27 -2.66 16.35
C LEU A 204 5.28 -1.49 16.19
N GLN A 205 4.70 -1.33 15.00
CA GLN A 205 3.67 -0.31 14.78
C GLN A 205 2.41 -0.59 15.60
N GLN A 206 1.95 -1.84 15.71
CA GLN A 206 0.82 -2.21 16.55
C GLN A 206 1.10 -1.96 18.03
N ALA A 207 2.30 -2.27 18.51
CA ALA A 207 2.71 -1.95 19.88
C ALA A 207 2.69 -0.43 20.15
N ALA A 208 3.17 0.38 19.20
CA ALA A 208 3.11 1.84 19.29
C ALA A 208 1.67 2.37 19.30
N VAL A 209 0.78 1.79 18.49
CA VAL A 209 -0.65 2.12 18.46
C VAL A 209 -1.32 1.79 19.78
N VAL A 210 -1.08 0.60 20.34
CA VAL A 210 -1.64 0.18 21.64
C VAL A 210 -1.15 1.11 22.75
N TRP A 211 0.14 1.46 22.75
CA TRP A 211 0.72 2.39 23.71
C TRP A 211 0.13 3.80 23.62
N ALA A 212 -0.16 4.28 22.41
CA ALA A 212 -0.77 5.60 22.19
C ALA A 212 -2.30 5.61 22.36
N SER A 213 -2.96 4.45 22.36
CA SER A 213 -4.43 4.34 22.44
C SER A 213 -5.09 5.01 23.66
N PRO A 214 -4.48 5.10 24.87
CA PRO A 214 -5.05 5.83 25.99
C PRO A 214 -5.18 7.34 25.71
N ILE A 215 -4.30 7.91 24.88
CA ILE A 215 -4.32 9.34 24.53
C ILE A 215 -5.59 9.66 23.72
N LEU A 216 -6.00 8.76 22.82
CA LEU A 216 -7.24 8.92 22.06
C LEU A 216 -8.48 8.79 22.95
N ARG A 217 -8.48 7.86 23.91
CA ARG A 217 -9.59 7.73 24.87
C ARG A 217 -9.71 8.94 25.79
N LEU A 218 -8.61 9.57 26.17
CA LEU A 218 -8.63 10.80 26.95
C LEU A 218 -9.25 11.97 26.17
N SER A 219 -9.09 11.99 24.85
CA SER A 219 -9.77 12.97 24.00
C SER A 219 -11.29 12.77 23.94
N ASP A 220 -11.79 11.54 24.14
CA ASP A 220 -13.23 11.25 24.18
C ASP A 220 -13.89 11.91 25.42
N TYR A 221 -13.14 12.13 26.51
CA TYR A 221 -13.61 12.77 27.75
C TYR A 221 -13.43 14.30 27.79
N ALA A 222 -12.66 14.87 26.86
CA ALA A 222 -12.34 16.30 26.83
C ALA A 222 -13.23 17.11 25.86
N GLY A 223 -14.21 16.47 25.21
CA GLY A 223 -15.21 17.18 24.41
C GLY A 223 -16.06 18.10 25.29
N PRO A 224 -16.46 19.29 24.80
CA PRO A 224 -17.28 20.21 25.60
C PRO A 224 -18.58 19.51 26.00
N GLN A 225 -18.76 19.29 27.31
CA GLN A 225 -20.06 19.01 27.87
C GLN A 225 -20.87 20.30 27.73
N GLU A 226 -21.92 20.29 26.92
CA GLU A 226 -22.91 21.36 26.92
C GLU A 226 -23.46 21.47 28.35
N THR A 227 -23.11 22.56 29.01
CA THR A 227 -23.81 23.02 30.20
C THR A 227 -25.13 23.60 29.72
N ASP A 228 -26.21 22.85 29.91
CA ASP A 228 -27.59 23.35 29.84
C ASP A 228 -27.81 24.56 30.77
#